data_AF-A0A8Q3SIS2-F1
#
_entry.id   AF-A0A8Q3SIS2-F1
#
_cell.length_a   1.000
_cell.length_b   1.000
_cell.length_c   1.000
_cell.angle_alpha   90.00
_cell.angle_beta   90.00
_cell.angle_gamma   90.00
#
_symmetry.space_group_name_H-M   'P 1'
#
loop_
_entity.id
_entity.type
_entity.pdbx_description
1 polymer ?
#
loop_
_entity_poly.entity_id
_entity_poly.type
_entity_poly.pdbx_seq_one_letter_code
_entity_poly.pdbx_strand_id
1 'polypeptide(L)'
;MAVTEASLLRQCPLLLPQNRSKTVYEGFISAQEVALKNRQELYALPPPPQFYSSLIEEIGTLGWDKLVYADTCFSTIKLKAEDASGREHLITLKLKAKYPAESPDYFVDFPVPFCASWTPQSSLISIYSQFLAAIESLKAFWDVMDEIDEKTWVLEPEKPPRSATARRIALGNNVSINIEVDPRHPTMLPECFFLGADHGFYYGLWNLLCLST
;
A
#
# COMPACT_ATOMS: atom_id res chain seq x y z
N MET A 1 3.15 26.75 -32.05
CA MET A 1 2.13 26.02 -31.27
C MET A 1 0.73 26.03 -31.89
N ALA A 2 0.52 26.46 -33.15
CA ALA A 2 -0.83 26.56 -33.75
C ALA A 2 -1.22 25.38 -34.68
N VAL A 3 -0.33 24.39 -34.87
CA VAL A 3 -0.51 23.35 -35.91
C VAL A 3 -1.31 22.15 -35.39
N THR A 4 -1.34 21.90 -34.08
CA THR A 4 -2.09 20.80 -33.45
C THR A 4 -3.56 21.14 -33.19
N GLU A 5 -3.89 22.41 -32.93
CA GLU A 5 -5.27 22.86 -32.65
C GLU A 5 -6.18 22.75 -33.89
N ALA A 6 -5.64 23.03 -35.08
CA ALA A 6 -6.41 22.96 -36.33
C ALA A 6 -6.80 21.51 -36.72
N SER A 7 -6.07 20.51 -36.22
CA SER A 7 -6.35 19.11 -36.53
C SER A 7 -7.56 18.58 -35.76
N LEU A 8 -7.77 19.04 -34.53
CA LEU A 8 -8.88 18.60 -33.65
C LEU A 8 -10.23 19.18 -34.10
N LEU A 9 -10.26 20.42 -34.60
CA LEU A 9 -11.48 21.07 -35.10
C LEU A 9 -12.03 20.41 -36.38
N ARG A 10 -11.19 19.73 -37.16
CA ARG A 10 -11.60 19.08 -38.41
C ARG A 10 -12.30 17.73 -38.21
N GLN A 11 -12.04 17.05 -37.10
CA GLN A 11 -12.55 15.69 -36.89
C GLN A 11 -13.95 15.66 -36.25
N CYS A 12 -14.32 16.64 -35.42
CA CYS A 12 -15.65 16.70 -34.78
C CYS A 12 -16.11 18.15 -34.51
N PRO A 13 -16.68 18.86 -35.50
CA PRO A 13 -17.06 20.28 -35.35
C PRO A 13 -18.28 20.53 -34.46
N LEU A 14 -18.98 19.50 -33.96
CA LEU A 14 -20.27 19.63 -33.26
C LEU A 14 -20.24 19.39 -31.74
N LEU A 15 -19.07 19.16 -31.12
CA LEU A 15 -19.02 18.71 -29.72
C LEU A 15 -18.28 19.62 -28.73
N LEU A 16 -17.85 20.82 -29.13
CA LEU A 16 -17.14 21.72 -28.23
C LEU A 16 -17.96 22.99 -27.97
N PRO A 17 -18.43 23.23 -26.74
CA PRO A 17 -19.01 24.50 -26.33
C PRO A 17 -17.98 25.62 -26.55
N GLN A 18 -18.30 26.57 -27.42
CA GLN A 18 -17.49 27.76 -27.69
C GLN A 18 -18.00 28.93 -26.85
N ASN A 19 -17.10 29.76 -26.34
CA ASN A 19 -17.47 31.02 -25.70
C ASN A 19 -17.95 32.07 -26.73
N ARG A 20 -18.40 33.24 -26.27
CA ARG A 20 -18.89 34.32 -27.15
C ARG A 20 -17.83 34.85 -28.14
N SER A 21 -16.54 34.63 -27.85
CA SER A 21 -15.41 34.92 -28.74
C SER A 21 -15.03 33.76 -29.68
N LYS A 22 -15.86 32.72 -29.77
CA LYS A 22 -15.65 31.50 -30.58
C LYS A 22 -14.38 30.70 -30.22
N THR A 23 -13.84 30.88 -29.01
CA THR A 23 -12.75 30.05 -28.49
C THR A 23 -13.32 28.95 -27.60
N VAL A 24 -12.68 27.78 -27.63
CA VAL A 24 -13.11 26.61 -26.84
C VAL A 24 -12.90 26.91 -25.36
N TYR A 25 -13.87 26.53 -24.52
CA TYR A 25 -13.78 26.72 -23.08
C TYR A 25 -12.67 25.82 -22.49
N GLU A 26 -11.67 26.40 -21.80
CA GLU A 26 -10.52 25.64 -21.28
C GLU A 26 -10.91 24.47 -20.36
N GLY A 27 -11.95 24.63 -19.54
CA GLY A 27 -12.44 23.55 -18.67
C GLY A 27 -12.96 22.31 -19.40
N PHE A 28 -13.34 22.44 -20.68
CA PHE A 28 -13.72 21.30 -21.51
C PHE A 28 -12.50 20.62 -22.13
N ILE A 29 -11.44 21.38 -22.44
CA ILE A 29 -10.17 20.85 -22.96
C ILE A 29 -9.54 19.92 -21.93
N SER A 30 -9.49 20.34 -20.66
CA SER A 30 -8.92 19.53 -19.58
C SER A 30 -9.73 18.26 -19.32
N ALA A 31 -11.06 18.35 -19.27
CA ALA A 31 -11.93 17.19 -19.09
C ALA A 31 -11.80 16.17 -20.23
N GLN A 32 -11.65 16.64 -21.47
CA GLN A 32 -11.50 15.78 -22.63
C GLN A 32 -10.09 15.20 -22.75
N GLU A 33 -9.04 15.94 -22.37
CA GLU A 33 -7.68 15.41 -22.29
C GLU A 33 -7.57 14.32 -21.21
N VAL A 34 -8.22 14.51 -20.06
CA VAL A 34 -8.35 13.48 -19.01
C VAL A 34 -9.13 12.28 -19.53
N ALA A 35 -10.25 12.49 -20.22
CA ALA A 35 -11.02 11.39 -20.82
C ALA A 35 -10.24 10.64 -21.91
N LEU A 36 -9.39 11.32 -22.68
CA LEU A 36 -8.52 10.72 -23.69
C LEU A 36 -7.35 9.96 -23.06
N LYS A 37 -6.73 10.47 -21.99
CA LYS A 37 -5.73 9.73 -21.19
C LYS A 37 -6.34 8.46 -20.58
N ASN A 38 -7.53 8.56 -19.99
CA ASN A 38 -8.27 7.41 -19.48
C ASN A 38 -8.64 6.41 -20.59
N ARG A 39 -8.94 6.88 -21.82
CA ARG A 39 -9.14 5.99 -22.98
C ARG A 39 -7.85 5.37 -23.50
N GLN A 40 -6.70 6.03 -23.40
CA GLN A 40 -5.42 5.44 -23.77
C GLN A 40 -5.05 4.27 -22.84
N GLU A 41 -5.41 4.34 -21.54
CA GLU A 41 -5.32 3.18 -20.64
C GLU A 41 -6.22 2.00 -21.08
N LEU A 42 -7.36 2.28 -21.72
CA LEU A 42 -8.27 1.26 -22.28
C LEU A 42 -7.80 0.65 -23.61
N TYR A 43 -6.81 1.26 -24.29
CA TYR A 43 -6.25 0.77 -25.57
C TYR A 43 -4.73 0.53 -25.50
N ALA A 44 -4.20 0.19 -24.33
CA ALA A 44 -2.85 -0.37 -24.27
C ALA A 44 -2.83 -1.67 -25.11
N LEU A 45 -1.91 -1.75 -26.08
CA LEU A 45 -1.68 -3.00 -26.81
C LEU A 45 -1.41 -4.11 -25.79
N PRO A 46 -2.07 -5.28 -25.91
CA PRO A 46 -1.79 -6.38 -25.01
C PRO A 46 -0.28 -6.70 -25.07
N PRO A 47 0.35 -6.95 -23.91
CA PRO A 47 1.74 -7.36 -23.87
C PRO A 47 2.00 -8.51 -24.84
N PRO A 48 3.19 -8.56 -25.47
CA PRO A 48 3.52 -9.64 -26.38
C PRO A 48 3.45 -10.99 -25.65
N PRO A 49 3.05 -12.11 -26.28
CA PRO A 49 2.81 -13.38 -25.60
C PRO A 49 3.97 -13.89 -24.72
N GLN A 50 5.21 -13.58 -25.13
CA GLN A 50 6.45 -13.85 -24.38
C GLN A 50 6.48 -13.21 -22.98
N PHE A 51 5.75 -12.12 -22.76
CA PHE A 51 5.57 -11.52 -21.44
C PHE A 51 4.88 -12.49 -20.48
N TYR A 52 3.76 -13.07 -20.92
CA TYR A 52 2.98 -13.98 -20.10
C TYR A 52 3.71 -15.29 -19.85
N SER A 53 4.43 -15.84 -20.83
CA SER A 53 5.21 -17.07 -20.61
C SER A 53 6.26 -16.86 -19.53
N SER A 54 7.05 -15.78 -19.60
CA SER A 54 8.06 -15.49 -18.57
C SER A 54 7.43 -15.28 -17.20
N LEU A 55 6.32 -14.54 -17.12
CA LEU A 55 5.63 -14.31 -15.86
C LEU A 55 5.10 -15.61 -15.23
N ILE A 56 4.52 -16.49 -16.05
CA ILE A 56 3.97 -17.78 -15.61
C ILE A 56 5.11 -18.71 -15.17
N GLU A 57 6.25 -18.70 -15.85
CA GLU A 57 7.46 -19.41 -15.43
C GLU A 57 8.01 -18.88 -14.10
N GLU A 58 8.03 -17.55 -13.92
CA GLU A 58 8.44 -16.93 -12.66
C GLU A 58 7.50 -17.30 -11.51
N ILE A 59 6.18 -17.26 -11.72
CA ILE A 59 5.18 -17.70 -10.73
C ILE A 59 5.34 -19.20 -10.45
N GLY A 60 5.55 -20.01 -11.49
CA GLY A 60 5.78 -21.45 -11.34
C GLY A 60 7.04 -21.76 -10.53
N THR A 61 8.10 -20.98 -10.72
CA THR A 61 9.36 -21.09 -9.97
C THR A 61 9.19 -20.62 -8.52
N LEU A 62 8.40 -19.56 -8.30
CA LEU A 62 8.09 -19.02 -6.98
C LEU A 62 7.21 -19.98 -6.16
N GLY A 63 6.29 -20.67 -6.84
CA GLY A 63 5.26 -21.51 -6.24
C GLY A 63 3.87 -20.89 -6.37
N TRP A 64 2.95 -21.62 -7.00
CA TRP A 64 1.56 -21.21 -7.18
C TRP A 64 0.80 -21.05 -5.86
N ASP A 65 1.26 -21.71 -4.78
CA ASP A 65 0.72 -21.58 -3.44
C ASP A 65 0.89 -20.17 -2.86
N LYS A 66 1.86 -19.40 -3.39
CA LYS A 66 2.08 -18.00 -3.00
C LYS A 66 1.16 -17.03 -3.73
N LEU A 67 0.59 -17.39 -4.87
CA LEU A 67 -0.31 -16.51 -5.64
C LEU A 67 -1.74 -16.59 -5.08
N VAL A 68 -2.24 -15.52 -4.46
CA VAL A 68 -3.60 -15.47 -3.91
C VAL A 68 -4.60 -14.77 -4.82
N TYR A 69 -4.11 -13.95 -5.75
CA TYR A 69 -4.95 -13.23 -6.69
C TYR A 69 -4.16 -12.89 -7.96
N ALA A 70 -4.81 -13.02 -9.10
CA ALA A 70 -4.39 -12.44 -10.37
C ALA A 70 -5.63 -11.90 -11.09
N ASP A 71 -5.51 -10.74 -11.72
CA ASP A 71 -6.56 -10.23 -12.60
C ASP A 71 -6.55 -10.95 -13.96
N THR A 72 -7.60 -10.74 -14.76
CA THR A 72 -7.75 -11.40 -16.07
C THR A 72 -6.63 -11.06 -17.06
N CYS A 73 -6.01 -9.89 -16.90
CA CYS A 73 -4.97 -9.39 -17.78
C CYS A 73 -3.55 -9.68 -17.26
N PHE A 74 -3.41 -10.33 -16.09
CA PHE A 74 -2.14 -10.47 -15.37
C PHE A 74 -1.36 -9.15 -15.26
N SER A 75 -2.09 -8.04 -15.10
CA SER A 75 -1.53 -6.73 -14.82
C SER A 75 -1.38 -6.50 -13.33
N THR A 76 -2.20 -7.16 -12.51
CA THR A 76 -2.16 -7.04 -11.06
C THR A 76 -2.20 -8.42 -10.44
N ILE A 77 -1.13 -8.76 -9.71
CA ILE A 77 -1.03 -10.01 -8.95
C ILE A 77 -0.83 -9.71 -7.48
N LYS A 78 -1.30 -10.60 -6.60
CA LYS A 78 -1.01 -10.55 -5.17
C LYS A 78 -0.34 -11.83 -4.74
N LEU A 79 0.80 -11.68 -4.08
CA LEU A 79 1.54 -12.78 -3.50
C LEU A 79 1.40 -12.73 -1.99
N LYS A 80 1.21 -13.89 -1.37
CA LYS A 80 1.23 -14.04 0.09
C LYS A 80 2.57 -14.57 0.57
N ALA A 81 2.92 -14.22 1.80
CA ALA A 81 4.00 -14.81 2.57
C ALA A 81 3.49 -15.08 3.97
N GLU A 82 3.93 -16.17 4.57
CA GLU A 82 3.68 -16.48 5.98
C GLU A 82 4.99 -16.33 6.73
N ASP A 83 4.98 -15.58 7.83
CA ASP A 83 6.16 -15.43 8.68
C ASP A 83 6.31 -16.58 9.68
N ALA A 84 7.41 -16.59 10.44
CA ALA A 84 7.67 -17.64 11.43
C ALA A 84 6.67 -17.68 12.59
N SER A 85 5.87 -16.62 12.79
CA SER A 85 4.79 -16.56 13.78
C SER A 85 3.43 -17.00 13.19
N GLY A 86 3.39 -17.45 11.93
CA GLY A 86 2.16 -17.89 11.26
C GLY A 86 1.28 -16.75 10.73
N ARG A 87 1.84 -15.54 10.59
CA ARG A 87 1.08 -14.37 10.11
C ARG A 87 1.17 -14.24 8.60
N GLU A 88 0.03 -14.05 7.96
CA GLU A 88 -0.04 -13.82 6.52
C GLU A 88 0.21 -12.35 6.18
N HIS A 89 1.13 -12.11 5.25
CA HIS A 89 1.50 -10.82 4.70
C HIS A 89 1.29 -10.84 3.19
N LEU A 90 0.78 -9.74 2.63
CA LEU A 90 0.49 -9.64 1.20
C LEU A 90 1.35 -8.56 0.54
N ILE A 91 1.89 -8.89 -0.63
CA ILE A 91 2.46 -7.92 -1.57
C ILE A 91 1.61 -7.91 -2.84
N THR A 92 1.09 -6.73 -3.19
CA THR A 92 0.39 -6.50 -4.46
C THR A 92 1.38 -5.94 -5.47
N LEU A 93 1.49 -6.55 -6.65
CA LEU A 93 2.36 -6.12 -7.73
C LEU A 93 1.50 -5.72 -8.93
N LYS A 94 1.70 -4.49 -9.43
CA LYS A 94 1.14 -4.00 -10.69
C LYS A 94 2.22 -4.02 -11.76
N LEU A 95 2.09 -4.96 -12.68
CA LEU A 95 2.99 -5.21 -13.78
C LEU A 95 2.67 -4.24 -14.92
N LYS A 96 3.71 -3.55 -15.41
CA LYS A 96 3.62 -2.62 -16.53
C LYS A 96 4.00 -3.31 -17.83
N ALA A 97 3.61 -2.74 -18.96
CA ALA A 97 3.88 -3.30 -20.29
C ALA A 97 5.38 -3.53 -20.60
N LYS A 98 6.28 -2.82 -19.91
CA LYS A 98 7.74 -2.92 -20.09
C LYS A 98 8.44 -3.81 -19.06
N TYR A 99 7.69 -4.51 -18.20
CA TYR A 99 8.29 -5.47 -17.27
C TYR A 99 9.01 -6.60 -18.03
N PRO A 100 10.18 -7.08 -17.56
CA PRO A 100 10.88 -6.70 -16.32
C PRO A 100 11.86 -5.52 -16.46
N ALA A 101 12.02 -4.94 -17.66
CA ALA A 101 12.93 -3.80 -17.86
C ALA A 101 12.52 -2.55 -17.07
N GLU A 102 11.21 -2.36 -16.86
CA GLU A 102 10.65 -1.41 -15.91
C GLU A 102 10.18 -2.14 -14.65
N SER A 103 10.43 -1.54 -13.48
CA SER A 103 10.00 -2.11 -12.20
C SER A 103 8.46 -2.12 -12.10
N PRO A 104 7.87 -3.18 -11.51
CA PRO A 104 6.47 -3.15 -11.17
C PRO A 104 6.20 -2.11 -10.09
N ASP A 105 4.99 -1.55 -10.07
CA ASP A 105 4.54 -0.84 -8.86
C ASP A 105 4.15 -1.89 -7.83
N TYR A 106 4.45 -1.64 -6.56
CA TYR A 106 4.17 -2.60 -5.50
C TYR A 106 3.57 -1.93 -4.27
N PHE A 107 2.73 -2.67 -3.56
CA PHE A 107 2.04 -2.22 -2.36
C PHE A 107 2.14 -3.30 -1.29
N VAL A 108 2.62 -2.91 -0.12
CA VAL A 108 2.75 -3.75 1.08
C VAL A 108 2.16 -3.00 2.27
N ASP A 109 1.66 -3.75 3.24
CA ASP A 109 1.09 -3.21 4.47
C ASP A 109 2.15 -3.17 5.59
N PHE A 110 3.20 -2.39 5.39
CA PHE A 110 4.31 -2.27 6.34
C PHE A 110 4.26 -0.97 7.13
N PRO A 111 4.73 -0.98 8.39
CA PRO A 111 4.80 0.21 9.23
C PRO A 111 5.98 1.13 8.85
N VAL A 112 6.83 0.70 7.91
CA VAL A 112 7.96 1.45 7.37
C VAL A 112 7.95 1.38 5.85
N PRO A 113 8.54 2.39 5.16
CA PRO A 113 8.66 2.35 3.70
C PRO A 113 9.43 1.11 3.23
N PHE A 114 8.83 0.37 2.31
CA PHE A 114 9.49 -0.74 1.62
C PHE A 114 10.03 -0.24 0.27
N CYS A 115 11.33 -0.42 0.04
CA CYS A 115 11.98 -0.08 -1.23
C CYS A 115 12.69 -1.32 -1.76
N ALA A 116 12.11 -1.95 -2.77
CA ALA A 116 12.73 -3.06 -3.47
C ALA A 116 13.80 -2.55 -4.45
N SER A 117 14.99 -3.15 -4.40
CA SER A 117 16.00 -3.02 -5.44
C SER A 117 15.53 -3.77 -6.68
N TRP A 118 15.53 -3.08 -7.82
CA TRP A 118 15.10 -3.63 -9.11
C TRP A 118 16.12 -3.32 -10.20
N THR A 119 16.48 -4.34 -10.96
CA THR A 119 17.26 -4.22 -12.19
C THR A 119 16.51 -4.90 -13.35
N PRO A 120 16.87 -4.65 -14.61
CA PRO A 120 16.25 -5.38 -15.74
C PRO A 120 16.45 -6.90 -15.72
N GLN A 121 17.32 -7.42 -14.83
CA GLN A 121 17.54 -8.84 -14.60
C GLN A 121 16.75 -9.37 -13.39
N SER A 122 16.06 -8.49 -12.66
CA SER A 122 15.16 -8.84 -11.58
C SER A 122 13.92 -9.57 -12.10
N SER A 123 13.34 -10.37 -11.22
CA SER A 123 12.12 -11.16 -11.44
C SER A 123 11.23 -11.09 -10.19
N LEU A 124 10.04 -11.68 -10.26
CA LEU A 124 9.14 -11.84 -9.11
C LEU A 124 9.84 -12.46 -7.91
N ILE A 125 10.73 -13.43 -8.14
CA ILE A 125 11.49 -14.10 -7.07
C ILE A 125 12.41 -13.11 -6.35
N SER A 126 13.03 -12.19 -7.08
CA SER A 126 13.96 -11.22 -6.51
C SER A 126 13.28 -10.18 -5.61
N ILE A 127 12.09 -9.69 -5.99
CA ILE A 127 11.30 -8.78 -5.15
C ILE A 127 10.66 -9.53 -3.99
N TYR A 128 10.18 -10.76 -4.21
CA TYR A 128 9.60 -11.59 -3.16
C TYR A 128 10.63 -11.96 -2.08
N SER A 129 11.88 -12.24 -2.46
CA SER A 129 12.95 -12.50 -1.50
C SER A 129 13.25 -11.27 -0.62
N GLN A 130 13.24 -10.08 -1.20
CA GLN A 130 13.38 -8.82 -0.45
C GLN A 130 12.18 -8.56 0.47
N PHE A 131 10.97 -8.89 0.01
CA PHE A 131 9.75 -8.82 0.81
C PHE A 131 9.82 -9.75 2.03
N LEU A 132 10.26 -11.00 1.85
CA LEU A 132 10.48 -11.95 2.96
C LEU A 132 11.52 -11.43 3.96
N ALA A 133 12.63 -10.88 3.48
CA ALA A 133 13.66 -10.30 4.36
C ALA A 133 13.13 -9.12 5.18
N ALA A 134 12.29 -8.28 4.58
CA ALA A 134 11.64 -7.17 5.27
C ALA A 134 10.63 -7.67 6.32
N ILE A 135 9.83 -8.69 6.01
CA ILE A 135 8.93 -9.34 6.97
C ILE A 135 9.71 -9.85 8.19
N GLU A 136 10.81 -10.58 7.96
CA GLU A 136 11.61 -11.13 9.05
C GLU A 136 12.20 -10.02 9.94
N SER A 137 12.62 -8.90 9.34
CA SER A 137 13.15 -7.75 10.08
C SER A 137 12.11 -7.04 10.96
N LEU A 138 10.83 -7.14 10.61
CA LEU A 138 9.71 -6.50 11.31
C LEU A 138 8.99 -7.44 12.28
N LYS A 139 9.44 -8.70 12.38
CA LYS A 139 8.83 -9.72 13.24
C LYS A 139 8.67 -9.25 14.68
N ALA A 140 9.72 -8.68 15.27
CA ALA A 140 9.68 -8.20 16.66
C ALA A 140 8.64 -7.09 16.87
N PHE A 141 8.43 -6.22 15.86
CA PHE A 141 7.40 -5.20 15.93
C PHE A 141 6.02 -5.82 15.95
N TRP A 142 5.72 -6.72 15.01
CA TRP A 142 4.41 -7.37 14.99
C TRP A 142 4.17 -8.27 16.20
N ASP A 143 5.20 -8.92 16.75
CA ASP A 143 5.09 -9.70 17.99
C ASP A 143 4.60 -8.82 19.16
N VAL A 144 5.14 -7.59 19.29
CA VAL A 144 4.68 -6.62 20.31
C VAL A 144 3.25 -6.13 20.03
N MET A 145 2.94 -5.80 18.78
CA MET A 145 1.61 -5.31 18.42
C MET A 145 0.53 -6.38 18.59
N ASP A 146 0.82 -7.64 18.24
CA ASP A 146 -0.11 -8.76 18.45
C ASP A 146 -0.35 -9.01 19.94
N GLU A 147 0.69 -8.91 20.78
CA GLU A 147 0.53 -9.03 22.23
C GLU A 147 -0.39 -7.95 22.80
N ILE A 148 -0.24 -6.70 22.34
CA ILE A 148 -1.12 -5.58 22.72
C ILE A 148 -2.55 -5.85 22.26
N ASP A 149 -2.72 -6.25 20.99
CA ASP A 149 -4.04 -6.48 20.38
C ASP A 149 -4.77 -7.67 21.04
N GLU A 150 -4.04 -8.69 21.51
CA GLU A 150 -4.60 -9.86 22.19
C GLU A 150 -4.92 -9.60 23.67
N LYS A 151 -4.03 -8.89 24.38
CA LYS A 151 -4.11 -8.78 25.85
C LYS A 151 -4.78 -7.51 26.35
N THR A 152 -5.07 -6.55 25.48
CA THR A 152 -5.60 -5.25 25.88
C THR A 152 -6.91 -4.91 25.20
N TRP A 153 -7.66 -3.99 25.80
CA TRP A 153 -8.85 -3.44 25.14
C TRP A 153 -8.45 -2.28 24.23
N VAL A 154 -8.11 -2.61 22.98
CA VAL A 154 -7.83 -1.63 21.93
C VAL A 154 -9.12 -0.95 21.49
N LEU A 155 -9.13 0.37 21.60
CA LEU A 155 -10.20 1.25 21.13
C LEU A 155 -9.98 1.65 19.67
N GLU A 156 -8.75 2.04 19.32
CA GLU A 156 -8.40 2.50 17.97
C GLU A 156 -7.00 2.04 17.56
N PRO A 157 -6.82 1.61 16.30
CA PRO A 157 -7.87 1.24 15.34
C PRO A 157 -8.60 -0.05 15.75
N GLU A 158 -9.90 -0.18 15.45
CA GLU A 158 -10.71 -1.36 15.78
C GLU A 158 -10.21 -2.64 15.08
N LYS A 159 -9.72 -2.49 13.84
CA LYS A 159 -9.09 -3.57 13.06
C LYS A 159 -7.75 -3.06 12.54
N PRO A 160 -6.67 -3.20 13.31
CA PRO A 160 -5.39 -2.63 12.94
C PRO A 160 -4.83 -3.30 11.68
N PRO A 161 -4.43 -2.52 10.65
CA PRO A 161 -3.57 -3.03 9.60
C PRO A 161 -2.15 -3.27 10.15
N ARG A 162 -1.34 -4.05 9.42
CA ARG A 162 0.06 -4.36 9.79
C ARG A 162 0.97 -3.14 9.71
N SER A 163 0.54 -2.08 9.02
CA SER A 163 1.19 -0.77 9.01
C SER A 163 0.90 0.13 10.22
N ALA A 164 -0.12 -0.16 11.03
CA ALA A 164 -0.50 0.71 12.14
C ALA A 164 0.46 0.57 13.33
N THR A 165 1.18 1.65 13.62
CA THR A 165 2.17 1.75 14.72
C THR A 165 1.57 2.25 16.04
N ALA A 166 0.39 2.84 15.99
CA ALA A 166 -0.29 3.39 17.15
C ALA A 166 -1.43 2.50 17.64
N ARG A 167 -1.66 2.50 18.97
CA ARG A 167 -2.82 1.87 19.61
C ARG A 167 -3.36 2.79 20.70
N ARG A 168 -4.67 3.00 20.69
CA ARG A 168 -5.40 3.60 21.80
C ARG A 168 -5.98 2.49 22.65
N ILE A 169 -5.51 2.35 23.88
CA ILE A 169 -5.87 1.26 24.79
C ILE A 169 -6.70 1.83 25.93
N ALA A 170 -7.83 1.19 26.25
CA ALA A 170 -8.63 1.56 27.41
C ALA A 170 -7.93 1.11 28.70
N LEU A 171 -7.78 2.04 29.65
CA LEU A 171 -7.30 1.76 31.01
C LEU A 171 -8.46 1.68 32.01
N GLY A 172 -9.64 2.17 31.62
CA GLY A 172 -10.88 2.20 32.41
C GLY A 172 -11.96 3.03 31.71
N ASN A 173 -13.13 3.16 32.33
CA ASN A 173 -14.33 3.72 31.67
C ASN A 173 -14.14 5.11 31.02
N ASN A 174 -13.29 5.95 31.59
CA ASN A 174 -13.07 7.33 31.13
C ASN A 174 -11.59 7.67 30.95
N VAL A 175 -10.72 6.66 30.82
CA VAL A 175 -9.28 6.86 30.66
C VAL A 175 -8.72 5.87 29.63
N SER A 176 -7.95 6.41 28.70
CA SER A 176 -7.22 5.63 27.70
C SER A 176 -5.80 6.12 27.58
N ILE A 177 -4.91 5.26 27.10
CA ILE A 177 -3.54 5.60 26.75
C ILE A 177 -3.39 5.40 25.25
N ASN A 178 -2.86 6.40 24.56
CA ASN A 178 -2.40 6.26 23.19
C ASN A 178 -0.91 5.94 23.22
N ILE A 179 -0.52 4.80 22.67
CA ILE A 179 0.88 4.41 22.53
C ILE A 179 1.27 4.46 21.05
N GLU A 180 2.50 4.86 20.77
CA GLU A 180 3.11 4.78 19.45
C GLU A 180 4.42 4.01 19.52
N VAL A 181 4.46 2.87 18.84
CA VAL A 181 5.58 1.93 18.86
C VAL A 181 6.47 2.17 17.64
N ASP A 182 7.76 2.39 17.87
CA ASP A 182 8.74 2.48 16.78
C ASP A 182 8.95 1.09 16.13
N PRO A 183 8.64 0.90 14.84
CA PRO A 183 8.83 -0.39 14.17
C PRO A 183 10.27 -0.88 14.11
N ARG A 184 11.25 0.03 14.20
CA ARG A 184 12.68 -0.32 14.19
C ARG A 184 13.19 -0.68 15.58
N HIS A 185 12.51 -0.21 16.63
CA HIS A 185 12.89 -0.39 18.02
C HIS A 185 11.66 -0.70 18.91
N PRO A 186 10.92 -1.78 18.62
CA PRO A 186 9.59 -2.02 19.20
C PRO A 186 9.59 -2.31 20.70
N THR A 187 10.75 -2.69 21.27
CA THR A 187 10.92 -2.97 22.71
C THR A 187 11.40 -1.75 23.49
N MET A 188 11.65 -0.61 22.83
CA MET A 188 11.97 0.65 23.51
C MET A 188 10.69 1.24 24.09
N LEU A 189 10.84 2.09 25.11
CA LEU A 189 9.71 2.79 25.71
C LEU A 189 8.96 3.59 24.62
N PRO A 190 7.67 3.28 24.35
CA PRO A 190 6.92 3.98 23.32
C PRO A 190 6.56 5.39 23.77
N GLU A 191 6.27 6.27 22.80
CA GLU A 191 5.64 7.54 23.12
C GLU A 191 4.21 7.28 23.60
N CYS A 192 3.85 7.86 24.75
CA CYS A 192 2.55 7.61 25.36
C CYS A 192 1.82 8.89 25.78
N PHE A 193 0.54 8.98 25.45
CA PHE A 193 -0.33 10.10 25.78
C PHE A 193 -1.59 9.59 26.49
N PHE A 194 -1.81 10.03 27.73
CA PHE A 194 -3.04 9.71 28.46
C PHE A 194 -4.17 10.66 28.05
N LEU A 195 -5.35 10.09 27.86
CA LEU A 195 -6.57 10.80 27.52
C LEU A 195 -7.63 10.45 28.55
N GLY A 196 -8.11 11.43 29.30
CA GLY A 196 -9.13 11.28 30.34
C GLY A 196 -9.34 12.58 31.13
N ALA A 197 -10.26 12.56 32.09
CA ALA A 197 -10.47 13.70 32.99
C ALA A 197 -9.29 13.87 33.96
N ASP A 198 -8.99 15.12 34.36
CA ASP A 198 -7.80 15.48 35.18
C ASP A 198 -7.66 14.69 36.49
N HIS A 199 -8.78 14.25 37.08
CA HIS A 199 -8.78 13.42 38.29
C HIS A 199 -8.32 11.96 38.08
N GLY A 200 -8.24 11.49 36.83
CA GLY A 200 -7.84 10.12 36.46
C GLY A 200 -6.33 9.92 36.24
N PHE A 201 -5.54 10.99 36.08
CA PHE A 201 -4.10 10.90 35.79
C PHE A 201 -3.29 10.28 36.93
N TYR A 202 -3.69 10.50 38.18
CA TYR A 202 -2.97 9.96 39.36
C TYR A 202 -3.08 8.44 39.49
N TYR A 203 -4.17 7.82 39.01
CA TYR A 203 -4.34 6.36 39.01
C TYR A 203 -3.66 5.69 37.81
N GLY A 204 -3.63 6.35 36.65
CA GLY A 204 -2.98 5.84 35.44
C GLY A 204 -1.46 5.71 35.56
N LEU A 205 -0.81 6.70 36.17
CA LEU A 205 0.64 6.67 36.46
C LEU A 205 1.02 5.58 37.47
N TRP A 206 0.16 5.29 38.46
CA TRP A 206 0.42 4.26 39.47
C TRP A 206 0.34 2.84 38.90
N ASN A 207 -0.58 2.58 37.95
CA ASN A 207 -0.69 1.28 37.28
C ASN A 207 0.45 1.00 36.28
N LEU A 208 0.95 2.01 35.55
CA LEU A 208 2.12 1.82 34.69
C LEU A 208 3.41 1.50 35.48
N LEU A 209 3.57 2.12 36.65
CA LEU A 209 4.68 1.83 37.57
C LEU A 209 4.62 0.41 38.13
N CYS A 210 3.43 -0.15 38.37
CA CYS A 210 3.27 -1.52 38.85
C CYS A 210 3.45 -2.61 37.76
N LEU A 211 3.31 -2.27 36.47
CA LEU A 211 3.58 -3.19 35.36
C LEU A 211 5.08 -3.28 35.01
N SER A 212 5.93 -2.45 35.64
CA SER A 212 7.38 -2.41 35.44
C SER A 212 8.19 -3.15 36.53
N THR A 213 7.53 -3.97 37.36
CA THR A 213 8.13 -4.84 38.39
C THR A 213 7.65 -6.27 38.25
#